data_AF-A0AAW7PZI7-F1
#
_entry.id   AF-A0AAW7PZI7-F1
#
_cell.length_a   1.000
_cell.length_b   1.000
_cell.length_c   1.000
_cell.angle_alpha   90.00
_cell.angle_beta   90.00
_cell.angle_gamma   90.00
#
_symmetry.space_group_name_H-M   'P 1'
#
loop_
_entity.id
_entity.type
_entity.pdbx_description
1 polymer ?
#
loop_
_entity_poly.entity_id
_entity_poly.type
_entity_poly.pdbx_seq_one_letter_code
_entity_poly.pdbx_strand_id
1 'polypeptide(L)'
;MIDYIETIFGFIILIAIWVAYNYSKSKYEEEQKEDLHYENIAKKTTNEILYYYKERIFELEQVLFLVTDILHDEQKRKLFIEDEISYILTNARLFTRYGRISIEALQQDNPTLVKRDKEFIEYLKNNVWTKMYGKSFDECFKDK
;
A
#
# COMPACT_ATOMS: atom_id res chain seq x y z
N MET A 1 19.04 -3.38 -72.14
CA MET A 1 20.01 -3.12 -71.05
C MET A 1 19.48 -2.08 -70.06
N ILE A 2 18.71 -1.08 -70.51
CA ILE A 2 18.08 -0.04 -69.66
C ILE A 2 16.93 -0.61 -68.78
N ASP A 3 16.03 -1.44 -69.33
CA ASP A 3 14.90 -2.04 -68.57
C ASP A 3 15.33 -2.91 -67.37
N TYR A 4 16.49 -3.57 -67.46
CA TYR A 4 17.02 -4.42 -66.39
C TYR A 4 17.53 -3.57 -65.21
N ILE A 5 18.13 -2.42 -65.52
CA ILE A 5 18.62 -1.48 -64.51
C ILE A 5 17.43 -0.84 -63.78
N GLU A 6 16.39 -0.40 -64.50
CA GLU A 6 15.17 0.14 -63.89
C GLU A 6 14.44 -0.87 -63.01
N THR A 7 14.38 -2.14 -63.43
CA THR A 7 13.80 -3.22 -62.62
C THR A 7 14.58 -3.43 -61.33
N ILE A 8 15.92 -3.45 -61.38
CA ILE A 8 16.78 -3.56 -60.19
C ILE A 8 16.59 -2.36 -59.25
N PHE A 9 16.55 -1.13 -59.78
CA PHE A 9 16.30 0.06 -58.98
C PHE A 9 14.91 0.01 -58.31
N GLY A 10 13.88 -0.46 -59.02
CA GLY A 10 12.55 -0.68 -58.45
C GLY A 10 12.55 -1.66 -57.27
N PHE A 11 13.29 -2.77 -57.38
CA PHE A 11 13.46 -3.72 -56.28
C PHE A 11 14.21 -3.13 -55.08
N ILE A 12 15.27 -2.36 -55.32
CA ILE A 12 16.03 -1.69 -54.24
C ILE A 12 15.13 -0.70 -53.48
N ILE A 13 14.31 0.07 -54.20
CA ILE A 13 13.36 1.02 -53.58
C ILE A 13 12.33 0.27 -52.73
N LEU A 14 11.76 -0.84 -53.22
CA LEU A 14 10.80 -1.65 -52.46
C LEU A 14 11.43 -2.23 -51.19
N ILE A 15 12.67 -2.72 -51.26
CA ILE A 15 13.41 -3.22 -50.09
C ILE A 15 13.63 -2.08 -49.08
N ALA A 16 14.05 -0.90 -49.54
CA ALA A 16 14.27 0.25 -48.65
C ALA A 16 12.98 0.69 -47.93
N ILE A 17 11.85 0.74 -48.64
CA ILE A 17 10.54 1.05 -48.06
C ILE A 17 10.13 -0.01 -47.03
N TRP A 18 10.32 -1.29 -47.33
CA TRP A 18 10.00 -2.39 -46.43
C TRP A 18 10.84 -2.37 -45.14
N VAL A 19 12.15 -2.11 -45.26
CA VAL A 19 13.05 -1.94 -44.11
C VAL A 19 12.63 -0.75 -43.25
N ALA A 20 12.35 0.40 -43.87
CA ALA A 20 11.91 1.60 -43.15
C ALA A 20 10.58 1.38 -42.41
N TYR A 21 9.62 0.70 -43.05
CA TYR A 21 8.35 0.34 -42.45
C TYR A 21 8.52 -0.59 -41.23
N ASN A 22 9.32 -1.66 -41.38
CA ASN A 22 9.56 -2.60 -40.28
C ASN A 22 10.30 -1.95 -39.11
N TYR A 23 11.28 -1.08 -39.38
CA TYR A 23 11.99 -0.34 -38.35
C TYR A 23 11.06 0.63 -37.60
N SER A 24 10.19 1.36 -38.33
CA SER A 24 9.19 2.23 -37.71
C SER A 24 8.20 1.44 -36.87
N LYS A 25 7.77 0.27 -37.35
CA LYS A 25 6.83 -0.61 -36.64
C LYS A 25 7.46 -1.20 -35.38
N SER A 26 8.70 -1.69 -35.44
CA SER A 26 9.38 -2.23 -34.27
C SER A 26 9.59 -1.18 -33.19
N LYS A 27 9.95 0.05 -33.59
CA LYS A 27 10.11 1.17 -32.65
C LYS A 27 8.79 1.51 -31.95
N TYR A 28 7.68 1.57 -32.70
CA TYR A 28 6.35 1.82 -32.14
C TYR A 28 5.90 0.70 -31.18
N GLU A 29 6.19 -0.57 -31.50
CA GLU A 29 5.89 -1.70 -30.62
C GLU A 29 6.74 -1.70 -29.33
N GLU A 30 7.98 -1.18 -29.38
CA GLU A 30 8.83 -0.97 -28.20
C GLU A 30 8.29 0.16 -27.30
N GLU A 31 7.93 1.31 -27.88
CA GLU A 31 7.32 2.43 -27.15
C GLU A 31 6.03 1.99 -26.43
N GLN A 32 5.16 1.23 -27.10
CA GLN A 32 3.95 0.67 -26.48
C GLN A 32 4.25 -0.30 -25.32
N LYS A 33 5.30 -1.12 -25.42
CA LYS A 33 5.71 -2.02 -24.33
C LYS A 33 6.24 -1.23 -23.15
N GLU A 34 6.97 -0.15 -23.39
CA GLU A 34 7.49 0.72 -22.35
C GLU A 34 6.35 1.45 -21.62
N ASP A 35 5.40 2.01 -22.38
CA ASP A 35 4.21 2.66 -21.81
C ASP A 35 3.39 1.70 -20.94
N LEU A 36 3.14 0.47 -21.44
CA LEU A 36 2.43 -0.57 -20.69
C LEU A 36 3.22 -1.01 -19.44
N HIS A 37 4.56 -1.00 -19.51
CA HIS A 37 5.41 -1.30 -18.37
C HIS A 37 5.26 -0.25 -17.26
N TYR A 38 5.33 1.04 -17.60
CA TYR A 38 5.14 2.11 -16.63
C TYR A 38 3.70 2.16 -16.08
N GLU A 39 2.68 1.91 -16.90
CA GLU A 39 1.29 1.83 -16.44
C GLU A 39 1.12 0.69 -15.41
N ASN A 40 1.72 -0.47 -15.67
CA ASN A 40 1.68 -1.60 -14.73
C ASN A 40 2.39 -1.28 -13.41
N ILE A 41 3.54 -0.59 -13.46
CA ILE A 41 4.24 -0.13 -12.26
C ILE A 41 3.36 0.85 -11.47
N ALA A 42 2.83 1.88 -12.13
CA ALA A 42 1.99 2.89 -11.49
C ALA A 42 0.74 2.27 -10.84
N LYS A 43 0.09 1.32 -11.54
CA LYS A 43 -1.06 0.59 -11.02
C LYS A 43 -0.70 -0.29 -9.82
N LYS A 44 0.43 -1.00 -9.88
CA LYS A 44 0.92 -1.82 -8.76
C LYS A 44 1.21 -0.96 -7.53
N THR A 45 1.96 0.12 -7.71
CA THR A 45 2.29 1.08 -6.63
C THR A 45 1.03 1.70 -6.05
N THR A 46 0.07 2.11 -6.88
CA THR A 46 -1.21 2.68 -6.42
C THR A 46 -2.01 1.67 -5.59
N ASN A 47 -2.05 0.41 -6.01
CA ASN A 47 -2.75 -0.65 -5.27
C ASN A 47 -2.09 -0.94 -3.92
N GLU A 48 -0.76 -1.00 -3.87
CA GLU A 48 0.00 -1.19 -2.62
C GLU A 48 -0.23 -0.04 -1.63
N ILE A 49 -0.22 1.20 -2.14
CA ILE A 49 -0.54 2.41 -1.37
C ILE A 49 -1.97 2.36 -0.82
N LEU A 50 -2.93 2.02 -1.67
CA LEU A 50 -4.33 1.92 -1.29
C LEU A 50 -4.55 0.85 -0.22
N TYR A 51 -3.89 -0.31 -0.38
CA TYR A 51 -3.93 -1.39 0.59
C TYR A 51 -3.41 -0.93 1.96
N TYR A 52 -2.23 -0.30 1.98
CA TYR A 52 -1.63 0.23 3.20
C TYR A 52 -2.55 1.23 3.92
N TYR A 53 -3.14 2.19 3.20
CA TYR A 53 -4.03 3.16 3.83
C TYR A 53 -5.33 2.54 4.32
N LYS A 54 -5.88 1.55 3.62
CA LYS A 54 -7.07 0.82 4.09
C LYS A 54 -6.79 0.10 5.40
N GLU A 55 -5.69 -0.63 5.50
CA GLU A 55 -5.27 -1.28 6.74
C GLU A 55 -5.08 -0.24 7.86
N ARG A 56 -4.39 0.87 7.58
CA ARG A 56 -4.15 1.90 8.60
C ARG A 56 -5.41 2.60 9.07
N ILE A 57 -6.37 2.90 8.19
CA ILE A 57 -7.66 3.45 8.58
C ILE A 57 -8.38 2.47 9.50
N PHE A 58 -8.40 1.19 9.15
CA PHE A 58 -9.03 0.15 9.97
C PHE A 58 -8.39 0.02 11.37
N GLU A 59 -7.06 0.13 11.47
CA GLU A 59 -6.36 0.16 12.75
C GLU A 59 -6.66 1.42 13.57
N LEU A 60 -6.73 2.59 12.92
CA LEU A 60 -7.10 3.85 13.58
C LEU A 60 -8.52 3.80 14.16
N GLU A 61 -9.47 3.21 13.42
CA GLU A 61 -10.83 3.01 13.89
C GLU A 61 -10.87 2.12 15.14
N GLN A 62 -10.07 1.03 15.17
CA GLN A 62 -9.97 0.16 16.35
C GLN A 62 -9.40 0.89 17.56
N VAL A 63 -8.31 1.64 17.37
CA VAL A 63 -7.69 2.44 18.45
C VAL A 63 -8.70 3.45 19.00
N LEU A 64 -9.38 4.17 18.11
CA LEU A 64 -10.38 5.17 18.48
C LEU A 64 -11.54 4.53 19.26
N PHE A 65 -12.05 3.40 18.76
CA PHE A 65 -13.15 2.66 19.39
C PHE A 65 -12.79 2.21 20.81
N LEU A 66 -11.65 1.53 20.99
CA LEU A 66 -11.20 1.04 22.29
C LEU A 66 -10.92 2.18 23.27
N VAL A 67 -10.25 3.24 22.82
CA VAL A 67 -9.98 4.41 23.65
C VAL A 67 -11.28 5.09 24.08
N THR A 68 -12.25 5.21 23.17
CA THR A 68 -13.57 5.78 23.46
C THR A 68 -14.27 4.94 24.53
N ASP A 69 -14.30 3.62 24.37
CA ASP A 69 -14.91 2.74 25.35
C ASP A 69 -14.22 2.85 26.73
N ILE A 70 -12.89 2.89 26.79
CA ILE A 70 -12.16 3.08 28.06
C ILE A 70 -12.48 4.45 28.69
N LEU A 71 -12.60 5.50 27.89
CA LEU A 71 -12.84 6.86 28.36
C LEU A 71 -14.30 7.19 28.67
N HIS A 72 -15.26 6.40 28.19
CA HIS A 72 -16.69 6.69 28.35
C HIS A 72 -17.46 5.59 29.09
N ASP A 73 -16.95 4.37 29.17
CA ASP A 73 -17.54 3.26 29.92
C ASP A 73 -16.76 3.04 31.23
N GLU A 74 -17.36 3.43 32.34
CA GLU A 74 -16.75 3.29 33.67
C GLU A 74 -16.50 1.81 34.04
N GLN A 75 -17.38 0.90 33.61
CA GLN A 75 -17.24 -0.53 33.92
C GLN A 75 -16.04 -1.12 33.17
N LYS A 76 -15.88 -0.78 31.88
CA LYS A 76 -14.71 -1.21 31.12
C LYS A 76 -13.42 -0.57 31.62
N ARG A 77 -13.45 0.71 32.02
CA ARG A 77 -12.28 1.40 32.59
C ARG A 77 -11.78 0.74 33.87
N LYS A 78 -12.69 0.32 34.75
CA LYS A 78 -12.37 -0.38 36.02
C LYS A 78 -11.63 -1.70 35.83
N LEU A 79 -11.64 -2.26 34.62
CA LEU A 79 -10.86 -3.46 34.31
C LEU A 79 -9.35 -3.16 34.23
N PHE A 80 -8.94 -1.91 34.16
CA PHE A 80 -7.54 -1.51 33.98
C PHE A 80 -7.00 -0.78 35.20
N ILE A 81 -5.74 -1.03 35.53
CA ILE A 81 -5.01 -0.19 36.48
C ILE A 81 -4.57 1.11 35.81
N GLU A 82 -4.24 2.12 36.61
CA GLU A 82 -3.87 3.46 36.11
C GLU A 82 -2.69 3.42 35.12
N ASP A 83 -1.67 2.59 35.39
CA ASP A 83 -0.52 2.42 34.51
C ASP A 83 -0.90 1.83 33.14
N GLU A 84 -1.84 0.88 33.09
CA GLU A 84 -2.35 0.32 31.84
C GLU A 84 -3.10 1.39 31.03
N ILE A 85 -3.94 2.18 31.70
CA ILE A 85 -4.69 3.27 31.06
C ILE A 85 -3.70 4.31 30.50
N SER A 86 -2.71 4.70 31.30
CA SER A 86 -1.67 5.65 30.90
C SER A 86 -0.88 5.15 29.68
N TYR A 87 -0.51 3.86 29.68
CA TYR A 87 0.15 3.21 28.55
C TYR A 87 -0.73 3.22 27.28
N ILE A 88 -2.00 2.84 27.40
CA ILE A 88 -2.95 2.80 26.27
C ILE A 88 -3.12 4.19 25.67
N LEU A 89 -3.41 5.20 26.50
CA LEU A 89 -3.66 6.57 26.03
C LEU A 89 -2.40 7.22 25.43
N THR A 90 -1.24 6.96 26.03
CA THR A 90 0.04 7.47 25.51
C THR A 90 0.33 6.87 24.15
N ASN A 91 0.24 5.55 24.00
CA ASN A 91 0.53 4.89 22.73
C ASN A 91 -0.53 5.20 21.67
N ALA A 92 -1.81 5.33 22.03
CA ALA A 92 -2.85 5.79 21.10
C ALA A 92 -2.56 7.20 20.55
N ARG A 93 -2.06 8.11 21.41
CA ARG A 93 -1.62 9.44 20.97
C ARG A 93 -0.41 9.36 20.05
N LEU A 94 0.58 8.52 20.34
CA LEU A 94 1.75 8.34 19.48
C LEU A 94 1.36 7.76 18.12
N PHE A 95 0.49 6.74 18.13
CA PHE A 95 -0.04 6.07 16.94
C PHE A 95 -0.74 7.06 16.00
N THR A 96 -1.61 7.93 16.55
CA THR A 96 -2.34 8.94 15.78
C THR A 96 -1.47 10.11 15.32
N ARG A 97 -0.45 10.50 16.09
CA ARG A 97 0.41 11.67 15.80
C ARG A 97 1.50 11.37 14.76
N TYR A 98 2.08 10.17 14.78
CA TYR A 98 3.20 9.80 13.90
C TYR A 98 2.76 9.11 12.60
N GLY A 99 1.46 8.85 12.39
CA GLY A 99 0.92 8.35 11.12
C GLY A 99 1.00 9.32 9.92
N ARG A 100 1.58 10.52 10.09
CA ARG A 100 1.81 11.52 9.04
C ARG A 100 3.13 11.33 8.27
N ILE A 101 3.74 10.16 8.33
CA ILE A 101 5.00 9.90 7.63
C ILE A 101 4.66 9.52 6.17
N SER A 102 5.29 10.20 5.21
CA SER A 102 5.12 9.89 3.78
C SER A 102 5.45 8.42 3.52
N ILE A 103 4.80 7.83 2.52
CA ILE A 103 5.05 6.43 2.11
C ILE A 103 6.55 6.18 1.84
N GLU A 104 7.25 7.20 1.33
CA GLU A 104 8.70 7.18 1.11
C GLU A 104 9.48 7.07 2.43
N ALA A 105 9.05 7.76 3.49
CA ALA A 105 9.70 7.71 4.80
C ALA A 105 9.28 6.50 5.67
N LEU A 106 8.19 5.79 5.32
CA LEU A 106 7.71 4.61 6.06
C LEU A 106 8.55 3.35 5.83
N GLN A 107 9.22 3.22 4.68
CA GLN A 107 10.03 2.03 4.36
C GLN A 107 11.52 2.22 4.65
N GLN A 108 12.05 3.45 4.65
CA GLN A 108 13.50 3.69 4.81
C GLN A 108 13.90 4.38 6.11
N ASP A 109 13.06 5.24 6.71
CA ASP A 109 13.59 6.20 7.68
C ASP A 109 13.31 5.90 9.16
N ASN A 110 12.44 4.94 9.53
CA ASN A 110 12.23 4.63 10.96
C ASN A 110 11.57 3.25 11.25
N PRO A 111 12.31 2.14 11.12
CA PRO A 111 11.80 0.78 11.41
C PRO A 111 11.28 0.63 12.85
N THR A 112 11.82 1.41 13.79
CA THR A 112 11.40 1.41 15.20
C THR A 112 9.97 1.91 15.38
N LEU A 113 9.51 2.89 14.59
CA LEU A 113 8.14 3.41 14.69
C LEU A 113 7.13 2.39 14.18
N VAL A 114 7.41 1.76 13.03
CA VAL A 114 6.56 0.70 12.45
C VAL A 114 6.46 -0.49 13.39
N LYS A 115 7.59 -0.90 13.99
CA LYS A 115 7.61 -1.99 14.97
C LYS A 115 6.75 -1.66 16.19
N ARG A 116 6.94 -0.48 16.78
CA ARG A 116 6.13 -0.04 17.93
C ARG A 116 4.64 -0.01 17.60
N ASP A 117 4.26 0.52 16.45
CA ASP A 117 2.86 0.61 16.06
C ASP A 117 2.23 -0.79 15.92
N LYS A 118 2.96 -1.75 15.34
CA LYS A 118 2.53 -3.16 15.25
C LYS A 118 2.37 -3.78 16.63
N GLU A 119 3.38 -3.63 17.50
CA GLU A 119 3.33 -4.14 18.88
C GLU A 119 2.17 -3.54 19.66
N PHE A 120 1.86 -2.25 19.45
CA PHE A 120 0.73 -1.59 20.07
C PHE A 120 -0.61 -2.13 19.57
N ILE A 121 -0.78 -2.30 18.25
CA ILE A 121 -1.99 -2.89 17.68
C ILE A 121 -2.20 -4.33 18.15
N GLU A 122 -1.14 -5.15 18.19
CA GLU A 122 -1.20 -6.50 18.75
C GLU A 122 -1.59 -6.49 20.23
N TYR A 123 -1.01 -5.57 21.01
CA TYR A 123 -1.39 -5.39 22.41
C TYR A 123 -2.88 -5.05 22.55
N LEU A 124 -3.40 -4.14 21.74
CA LEU A 124 -4.82 -3.78 21.75
C LEU A 124 -5.73 -4.97 21.40
N LYS A 125 -5.41 -5.72 20.35
CA LYS A 125 -6.20 -6.88 19.90
C LYS A 125 -6.17 -8.06 20.88
N ASN A 126 -5.00 -8.36 21.45
CA ASN A 126 -4.80 -9.58 22.23
C ASN A 126 -5.07 -9.37 23.72
N ASN A 127 -4.82 -8.16 24.25
CA ASN A 127 -4.93 -7.89 25.68
C ASN A 127 -6.13 -7.02 25.98
N VAL A 128 -6.15 -5.79 25.43
CA VAL A 128 -7.18 -4.79 25.77
C VAL A 128 -8.57 -5.26 25.35
N TRP A 129 -8.71 -5.74 24.11
CA TRP A 129 -9.97 -6.25 23.58
C TRP A 129 -10.50 -7.43 24.40
N THR A 130 -9.67 -8.45 24.61
CA THR A 130 -10.08 -9.64 25.36
C THR A 130 -10.42 -9.30 26.81
N LYS A 131 -9.71 -8.35 27.44
CA LYS A 131 -10.06 -7.86 28.78
C LYS A 131 -11.44 -7.19 28.79
N MET A 132 -11.74 -6.33 27.81
CA MET A 132 -12.99 -5.56 27.76
C MET A 132 -14.21 -6.38 27.32
N TYR A 133 -14.04 -7.35 26.42
CA TYR A 133 -15.16 -8.06 25.78
C TYR A 133 -15.18 -9.57 26.05
N GLY A 134 -14.14 -10.14 26.69
CA GLY A 134 -14.10 -11.55 27.07
C GLY A 134 -13.97 -12.54 25.90
N LYS A 135 -13.68 -12.06 24.69
CA LYS A 135 -13.54 -12.88 23.46
C LYS A 135 -12.33 -12.44 22.65
N SER A 136 -11.88 -13.29 21.72
CA SER A 136 -10.77 -12.91 20.85
C SER A 136 -11.20 -11.84 19.85
N PHE A 137 -10.25 -11.02 19.42
CA PHE A 137 -10.48 -10.03 18.39
C PHE A 137 -10.89 -10.71 17.07
N ASP A 138 -10.14 -11.72 16.63
CA ASP A 138 -10.36 -12.37 15.33
C ASP A 138 -11.73 -13.03 15.21
N GLU A 139 -12.27 -13.63 16.29
CA GLU A 139 -13.63 -14.17 16.29
C GLU A 139 -14.70 -13.10 16.02
N CYS A 140 -14.45 -11.84 16.33
CA CYS A 140 -15.42 -10.76 16.12
C CYS A 140 -15.41 -10.20 14.69
N PHE A 141 -14.34 -10.44 13.94
CA PHE A 141 -14.10 -9.84 12.63
C PHE A 141 -13.87 -10.89 11.51
N LYS A 142 -13.94 -12.19 11.82
CA LYS A 142 -13.83 -13.30 10.85
C LYS A 142 -14.91 -13.32 9.76
N ASP A 143 -16.05 -12.66 9.99
CA ASP A 143 -17.22 -12.67 9.09
C ASP A 143 -17.44 -11.37 8.29
N LYS A 144 -16.42 -10.50 8.17
CA LYS A 144 -16.50 -9.24 7.40
C LYS A 144 -15.64 -9.22 6.15
#